data_AF-A0A4T0FTH9-F1
#
_entry.id   AF-A0A4T0FTH9-F1
#
_cell.length_a   1.000
_cell.length_b   1.000
_cell.length_c   1.000
_cell.angle_alpha   90.00
_cell.angle_beta   90.00
_cell.angle_gamma   90.00
#
_symmetry.space_group_name_H-M   'P 1'
#
loop_
_entity.id
_entity.type
_entity.pdbx_description
1 polymer ?
#
loop_
_entity_poly.entity_id
_entity_poly.type
_entity_poly.pdbx_seq_one_letter_code
_entity_poly.pdbx_strand_id
1 'polypeptide(L)'
;MPPRPCQLCNNSRAMIKRPKTGQQVCKDCFFFAFEEEIHKTISDANTFKRGERVAIGASGGKDSTVLAHVMKTLNDRHDYGLELFLLSIDEGITGYRDDSLETVKRNKEQYQLPLKILSYNELYGWTMDRIVEAVGKKNNCTFCGVFRRQALDRGASSLNISHIVTGHNADDVAETVLMNILRGDVSRLGRCVEITTRGEDTINRSKPFKYTYEKEIVMYAYFKKLDYFSTECIYSPEAYRGFARTYIKDLEALRPSTIIDIIHSAENIRIADVVQDALPKQQKCQRCGYISSNELCKACVLLQGLEKGTAKMAIGSKAKHISQDVSSDTRTIPMFKMPEQQQQQKQQPVEDMSNRIGSLLFCERCGSLLNPPADDDQISCEECGLVENGAAYENLNIETRSHPNAFPSSLHLKKSLVVNTIADGAKAAGAEIDEKCPSCRHDKATFQTLQLRSADEGCVQAALGDDERRLHS
;
A
#
# COMPACT_ATOMS: atom_id res chain seq x y z
N MET A 1 29.82 10.66 -28.33
CA MET A 1 29.22 11.83 -27.64
C MET A 1 29.94 12.00 -26.30
N PRO A 2 30.36 13.22 -25.92
CA PRO A 2 30.86 13.46 -24.57
C PRO A 2 29.77 13.09 -23.56
N PRO A 3 30.13 12.55 -22.39
CA PRO A 3 29.16 12.17 -21.38
C PRO A 3 28.37 13.40 -20.93
N ARG A 4 27.04 13.29 -20.96
CA ARG A 4 26.17 14.41 -20.54
C ARG A 4 26.40 14.69 -19.05
N PRO A 5 26.52 15.97 -18.65
CA PRO A 5 26.60 16.32 -17.23
C PRO A 5 25.29 15.99 -16.52
N CYS A 6 25.37 15.73 -15.22
CA CYS A 6 24.20 15.51 -14.37
C CYS A 6 23.31 16.74 -14.36
N GLN A 7 22.01 16.56 -14.64
CA GLN A 7 21.04 17.66 -14.70
C GLN A 7 20.73 18.30 -13.33
N LEU A 8 21.13 17.68 -12.22
CA LEU A 8 20.91 18.20 -10.86
C LEU A 8 22.11 18.99 -10.35
N CYS A 9 23.33 18.43 -10.44
CA CYS A 9 24.53 19.09 -9.91
C CYS A 9 25.40 19.78 -10.96
N ASN A 10 25.18 19.55 -12.26
CA ASN A 10 25.97 20.05 -13.40
C ASN A 10 27.50 19.78 -13.36
N ASN A 11 28.00 19.10 -12.33
CA ASN A 11 29.43 18.92 -12.08
C ASN A 11 29.92 17.50 -12.39
N SER A 12 29.08 16.49 -12.10
CA SER A 12 29.41 15.07 -12.32
C SER A 12 28.83 14.54 -13.63
N ARG A 13 29.43 13.49 -14.18
CA ARG A 13 28.87 12.73 -15.31
C ARG A 13 27.54 12.09 -14.92
N ALA A 14 26.52 12.23 -15.77
CA ALA A 14 25.29 11.46 -15.64
C ALA A 14 25.56 9.97 -15.91
N MET A 15 25.09 9.12 -15.00
CA MET A 15 25.23 7.67 -15.07
C MET A 15 23.89 6.94 -15.15
N ILE A 16 22.82 7.61 -14.72
CA ILE A 16 21.49 7.05 -14.54
C ILE A 16 20.48 7.94 -15.25
N LYS A 17 19.55 7.34 -15.98
CA LYS A 17 18.33 8.02 -16.43
C LYS A 17 17.18 7.60 -15.52
N ARG A 18 16.59 8.54 -14.79
CA ARG A 18 15.47 8.28 -13.89
C ARG A 18 14.24 7.83 -14.70
N PRO A 19 13.62 6.67 -14.42
CA PRO A 19 12.44 6.18 -15.12
C PRO A 19 11.23 7.12 -15.01
N LYS A 20 11.02 7.72 -13.83
CA LYS A 20 9.87 8.58 -13.51
C LYS A 20 9.90 9.92 -14.25
N THR A 21 11.05 10.58 -14.29
CA THR A 21 11.19 11.95 -14.82
C THR A 21 11.98 12.04 -16.13
N GLY A 22 12.65 10.95 -16.53
CA GLY A 22 13.57 10.94 -17.67
C GLY A 22 14.88 11.69 -17.45
N GLN A 23 15.09 12.25 -16.25
CA GLN A 23 16.27 13.07 -15.92
C GLN A 23 17.55 12.23 -15.90
N GLN A 24 18.64 12.80 -16.42
CA GLN A 24 19.96 12.16 -16.41
C GLN A 24 20.78 12.67 -15.22
N VAL A 25 21.10 11.79 -14.29
CA VAL A 25 21.68 12.13 -12.98
C VAL A 25 22.92 11.29 -12.64
N CYS A 26 23.80 11.83 -11.79
CA CYS A 26 24.90 11.04 -11.20
C CYS A 26 24.40 10.17 -10.04
N LYS A 27 25.24 9.25 -9.55
CA LYS A 27 24.89 8.30 -8.48
C LYS A 27 24.50 9.02 -7.18
N ASP A 28 25.26 10.02 -6.75
CA ASP A 28 24.99 10.73 -5.48
C ASP A 28 23.71 11.56 -5.53
N CYS A 29 23.48 12.28 -6.63
CA CYS A 29 22.24 13.02 -6.84
C CYS A 29 21.03 12.09 -6.94
N PHE A 30 21.19 10.90 -7.52
CA PHE A 30 20.14 9.89 -7.55
C PHE A 30 19.79 9.41 -6.13
N PHE A 31 20.78 9.07 -5.30
CA PHE A 31 20.53 8.64 -3.91
C PHE A 31 19.82 9.72 -3.10
N PHE A 32 20.30 10.96 -3.18
CA PHE A 32 19.70 12.08 -2.49
C PHE A 32 18.25 12.30 -2.95
N ALA A 33 18.01 12.40 -4.26
CA ALA A 33 16.66 12.62 -4.79
C ALA A 33 15.70 11.47 -4.45
N PHE A 34 16.16 10.22 -4.54
CA PHE A 34 15.38 9.04 -4.21
C PHE A 34 14.95 9.04 -2.73
N GLU A 35 15.91 9.24 -1.82
CA GLU A 35 15.66 9.27 -0.38
C GLU A 35 14.77 10.47 0.02
N GLU A 36 14.99 11.63 -0.59
CA GLU A 36 14.25 12.86 -0.27
C GLU A 36 12.80 12.82 -0.78
N GLU A 37 12.53 12.20 -1.93
CA GLU A 37 11.15 11.96 -2.38
C GLU A 37 10.37 11.05 -1.42
N ILE A 38 11.05 10.07 -0.83
CA ILE A 38 10.46 9.17 0.18
C ILE A 38 10.27 9.92 1.50
N HIS A 39 11.22 10.75 1.93
CA HIS A 39 11.07 11.65 3.07
C HIS A 39 9.84 12.55 2.90
N LYS A 40 9.72 13.22 1.75
CA LYS A 40 8.58 14.08 1.45
C LYS A 40 7.25 13.30 1.53
N THR A 41 7.21 12.10 0.96
CA THR A 41 6.02 11.22 1.02
C THR A 41 5.64 10.88 2.47
N ILE A 42 6.62 10.58 3.32
CA ILE A 42 6.42 10.29 4.75
C ILE A 42 5.92 11.53 5.51
N SER A 43 6.55 12.68 5.28
CA SER A 43 6.29 13.96 5.93
C SER A 43 4.93 14.54 5.54
N ASP A 44 4.61 14.58 4.24
CA ASP A 44 3.31 15.07 3.72
C ASP A 44 2.14 14.27 4.30
N ALA A 45 2.35 12.97 4.55
CA ALA A 45 1.35 12.08 5.13
C ALA A 45 1.32 12.07 6.67
N ASN A 46 2.22 12.79 7.34
CA ASN A 46 2.40 12.76 8.80
C ASN A 46 2.39 11.32 9.35
N THR A 47 3.23 10.47 8.75
CA THR A 47 3.14 9.01 8.91
C THR A 47 3.54 8.54 10.31
N PHE A 48 4.53 9.20 10.93
CA PHE A 48 5.13 8.77 12.19
C PHE A 48 5.12 9.89 13.23
N LYS A 49 5.14 9.50 14.51
CA LYS A 49 5.42 10.39 15.63
C LYS A 49 6.81 10.09 16.21
N ARG A 50 7.47 11.11 16.76
CA ARG A 50 8.77 10.94 17.42
C ARG A 50 8.64 9.99 18.62
N GLY A 51 9.60 9.09 18.80
CA GLY A 51 9.60 8.07 19.86
C GLY A 51 8.69 6.87 19.57
N GLU A 52 8.12 6.80 18.37
CA GLU A 52 7.27 5.69 17.96
C GLU A 52 8.10 4.44 17.59
N ARG A 53 7.56 3.27 17.90
CA ARG A 53 8.17 1.97 17.58
C ARG A 53 7.57 1.47 16.28
N VAL A 54 8.42 1.26 15.27
CA VAL A 54 8.00 0.96 13.89
C VAL A 54 8.59 -0.38 13.43
N ALA A 55 7.74 -1.30 12.99
CA ALA A 55 8.16 -2.55 12.36
C ALA A 55 8.30 -2.38 10.84
N ILE A 56 9.43 -2.77 10.29
CA ILE A 56 9.66 -2.91 8.85
C ILE A 56 9.41 -4.37 8.47
N GLY A 57 8.44 -4.60 7.58
CA GLY A 57 8.14 -5.92 7.05
C GLY A 57 9.29 -6.44 6.18
N ALA A 58 10.08 -7.37 6.71
CA ALA A 58 11.28 -7.91 6.08
C ALA A 58 10.98 -9.25 5.38
N SER A 59 10.75 -9.22 4.07
CA SER A 59 10.60 -10.45 3.27
C SER A 59 11.94 -11.01 2.80
N GLY A 60 13.05 -10.25 2.89
CA GLY A 60 14.35 -10.62 2.33
C GLY A 60 14.49 -10.30 0.83
N GLY A 61 13.40 -9.84 0.20
CA GLY A 61 13.42 -9.35 -1.17
C GLY A 61 13.98 -7.93 -1.27
N LYS A 62 14.21 -7.50 -2.52
CA LYS A 62 14.77 -6.18 -2.86
C LYS A 62 14.03 -5.01 -2.19
N ASP A 63 12.69 -4.98 -2.28
CA ASP A 63 11.91 -3.82 -1.85
C ASP A 63 11.96 -3.66 -0.33
N SER A 64 11.83 -4.77 0.41
CA SER A 64 11.94 -4.76 1.87
C SER A 64 13.34 -4.40 2.38
N THR A 65 14.38 -4.80 1.65
CA THR A 65 15.78 -4.51 2.00
C THR A 65 16.12 -3.05 1.76
N VAL A 66 15.71 -2.50 0.60
CA VAL A 66 15.84 -1.07 0.31
C VAL A 66 15.03 -0.24 1.30
N LEU A 67 13.82 -0.68 1.66
CA LEU A 67 13.01 0.00 2.66
C LEU A 67 13.72 0.06 4.02
N ALA A 68 14.30 -1.04 4.49
CA ALA A 68 15.03 -1.05 5.75
C ALA A 68 16.22 -0.08 5.72
N HIS A 69 17.00 -0.08 4.64
CA HIS A 69 18.13 0.82 4.46
C HIS A 69 17.73 2.30 4.42
N VAL A 70 16.69 2.63 3.63
CA VAL A 70 16.20 4.00 3.49
C VAL A 70 15.59 4.50 4.79
N MET A 71 14.75 3.70 5.47
CA MET A 71 14.15 4.09 6.74
C MET A 71 15.23 4.38 7.80
N LYS A 72 16.30 3.57 7.86
CA LYS A 72 17.43 3.83 8.74
C LYS A 72 18.16 5.13 8.36
N THR A 73 18.47 5.30 7.08
CA THR A 73 19.16 6.49 6.56
C THR A 73 18.36 7.78 6.82
N LEU A 74 17.05 7.75 6.59
CA LEU A 74 16.17 8.90 6.83
C LEU A 74 15.98 9.18 8.32
N ASN A 75 15.88 8.14 9.15
CA ASN A 75 15.80 8.31 10.60
C ASN A 75 17.06 9.00 11.16
N ASP A 76 18.24 8.65 10.64
CA ASP A 76 19.51 9.25 11.08
C ASP A 76 19.73 10.66 10.48
N ARG A 77 19.30 10.90 9.23
CA ARG A 77 19.45 12.21 8.54
C ARG A 77 18.48 13.27 9.03
N HIS A 78 17.21 12.91 9.17
CA HIS A 78 16.11 13.84 9.48
C HIS A 78 15.66 13.77 10.95
N ASP A 79 16.36 12.99 11.77
CA ASP A 79 16.10 12.82 13.21
C ASP A 79 14.62 12.54 13.53
N TYR A 80 14.04 11.53 12.87
CA TYR A 80 12.65 11.14 13.18
C TYR A 80 12.50 10.59 14.60
N GLY A 81 13.60 10.12 15.23
CA GLY A 81 13.60 9.55 16.57
C GLY A 81 12.76 8.28 16.68
N LEU A 82 12.75 7.44 15.64
CA LEU A 82 12.00 6.18 15.59
C LEU A 82 12.83 5.02 16.13
N GLU A 83 12.17 4.10 16.83
CA GLU A 83 12.73 2.81 17.15
C GLU A 83 12.35 1.80 16.05
N LEU A 84 13.31 1.47 15.18
CA LEU A 84 13.08 0.59 14.03
C LEU A 84 13.31 -0.87 14.40
N PHE A 85 12.36 -1.74 14.03
CA PHE A 85 12.42 -3.19 14.20
C PHE A 85 12.23 -3.88 12.85
N LEU A 86 12.93 -5.00 12.61
CA LEU A 86 12.66 -5.89 11.48
C LEU A 86 11.68 -6.97 11.92
N LEU A 87 10.60 -7.15 11.14
CA LEU A 87 9.62 -8.20 11.37
C LEU A 87 9.52 -9.09 10.13
N SER A 88 9.87 -10.37 10.28
CA SER A 88 9.84 -11.36 9.21
C SER A 88 8.90 -12.51 9.55
N ILE A 89 8.21 -13.03 8.54
CA ILE A 89 7.27 -14.14 8.69
C ILE A 89 7.82 -15.34 7.92
N ASP A 90 8.04 -16.46 8.59
CA ASP A 90 8.41 -17.73 7.97
C ASP A 90 7.15 -18.50 7.59
N GLU A 91 6.87 -18.57 6.28
CA GLU A 91 5.73 -19.31 5.75
C GLU A 91 5.95 -20.82 5.67
N GLY A 92 7.18 -21.31 5.86
CA GLY A 92 7.54 -22.73 5.74
C GLY A 92 7.44 -23.25 4.31
N ILE A 93 8.07 -22.56 3.36
CA ILE A 93 8.19 -22.99 1.96
C ILE A 93 9.59 -23.57 1.74
N THR A 94 9.67 -24.88 1.54
CA THR A 94 10.93 -25.62 1.40
C THR A 94 11.73 -25.13 0.19
N GLY A 95 13.03 -24.86 0.38
CA GLY A 95 13.94 -24.46 -0.71
C GLY A 95 13.73 -23.05 -1.25
N TYR A 96 12.88 -22.25 -0.62
CA TYR A 96 12.68 -20.83 -0.92
C TYR A 96 13.01 -19.95 0.29
N ARG A 97 12.47 -20.33 1.46
CA ARG A 97 12.48 -19.46 2.62
C ARG A 97 13.78 -19.53 3.43
N ASP A 98 14.49 -20.65 3.34
CA ASP A 98 15.77 -20.85 4.04
C ASP A 98 16.80 -19.78 3.65
N ASP A 99 17.08 -19.63 2.35
CA ASP A 99 18.01 -18.62 1.80
C ASP A 99 17.54 -17.18 2.07
N SER A 100 16.22 -16.99 2.05
CA SER A 100 15.60 -15.68 2.28
C SER A 100 15.73 -15.24 3.73
N LEU A 101 15.57 -16.16 4.70
CA LEU A 101 15.76 -15.88 6.12
C LEU A 101 17.22 -15.63 6.47
N GLU A 102 18.16 -16.31 5.83
CA GLU A 102 19.60 -16.01 5.97
C GLU A 102 19.91 -14.58 5.55
N THR A 103 19.33 -14.13 4.43
CA THR A 103 19.48 -12.74 3.98
C THR A 103 18.89 -11.74 5.00
N VAL A 104 17.73 -12.05 5.59
CA VAL A 104 17.14 -11.20 6.64
C VAL A 104 18.02 -11.17 7.91
N LYS A 105 18.65 -12.29 8.29
CA LYS A 105 19.61 -12.33 9.40
C LYS A 105 20.86 -11.49 9.11
N ARG A 106 21.39 -11.53 7.89
CA ARG A 106 22.51 -10.66 7.47
C ARG A 106 22.12 -9.18 7.51
N ASN A 107 20.91 -8.84 7.05
CA ASN A 107 20.37 -7.48 7.14
C ASN A 107 20.27 -6.98 8.58
N LYS A 108 19.89 -7.84 9.54
CA LYS A 108 19.88 -7.51 10.98
C LYS A 108 21.26 -7.04 11.45
N GLU A 109 22.31 -7.77 11.08
CA GLU A 109 23.69 -7.46 11.47
C GLU A 109 24.20 -6.20 10.78
N GLN A 110 23.95 -6.08 9.46
CA GLN A 110 24.39 -4.94 8.66
C GLN A 110 23.76 -3.62 9.12
N TYR A 111 22.46 -3.61 9.41
CA TYR A 111 21.74 -2.40 9.80
C TYR A 111 21.63 -2.21 11.32
N GLN A 112 22.08 -3.19 12.11
CA GLN A 112 22.00 -3.20 13.57
C GLN A 112 20.56 -2.98 14.10
N LEU A 113 19.58 -3.55 13.39
CA LEU A 113 18.16 -3.44 13.75
C LEU A 113 17.70 -4.74 14.43
N PRO A 114 16.94 -4.69 15.54
CA PRO A 114 16.39 -5.89 16.16
C PRO A 114 15.47 -6.64 15.20
N LEU A 115 15.57 -7.97 15.14
CA LEU A 115 14.79 -8.83 14.25
C LEU A 115 13.91 -9.78 15.05
N LYS A 116 12.62 -9.83 14.70
CA LYS A 116 11.68 -10.85 15.16
C LYS A 116 11.20 -11.68 13.98
N ILE A 117 11.29 -13.00 14.12
CA ILE A 117 10.77 -13.96 13.15
C ILE A 117 9.57 -14.68 13.79
N LEU A 118 8.50 -14.87 13.03
CA LEU A 118 7.34 -15.67 13.41
C LEU A 118 7.07 -16.72 12.34
N SER A 119 6.80 -17.96 12.72
CA SER A 119 6.51 -19.04 11.78
C SER A 119 5.01 -19.33 11.67
N TYR A 120 4.54 -19.69 10.47
CA TYR A 120 3.19 -20.21 10.27
C TYR A 120 2.96 -21.51 11.04
N ASN A 121 3.99 -22.35 11.16
CA ASN A 121 3.89 -23.58 11.93
C ASN A 121 3.62 -23.29 13.42
N GLU A 122 4.26 -22.27 13.98
CA GLU A 122 4.05 -21.86 15.37
C GLU A 122 2.69 -21.19 15.58
N LEU A 123 2.28 -20.31 14.65
CA LEU A 123 1.05 -19.53 14.80
C LEU A 123 -0.23 -20.29 14.47
N TYR A 124 -0.16 -21.19 13.49
CA TYR A 124 -1.32 -21.85 12.90
C TYR A 124 -1.20 -23.38 12.90
N GLY A 125 -0.01 -23.95 13.16
CA GLY A 125 0.22 -25.39 13.08
C GLY A 125 0.26 -25.95 11.65
N TRP A 126 0.36 -25.06 10.66
CA TRP A 126 0.38 -25.36 9.23
C TRP A 126 1.54 -24.61 8.57
N THR A 127 2.25 -25.26 7.65
CA THR A 127 3.19 -24.60 6.73
C THR A 127 2.51 -24.37 5.39
N MET A 128 3.06 -23.48 4.55
CA MET A 128 2.54 -23.29 3.20
C MET A 128 2.61 -24.56 2.36
N ASP A 129 3.66 -25.37 2.51
CA ASP A 129 3.77 -26.64 1.78
C ASP A 129 2.59 -27.58 2.10
N ARG A 130 2.25 -27.74 3.38
CA ARG A 130 1.07 -28.53 3.81
C ARG A 130 -0.25 -27.95 3.33
N ILE A 131 -0.37 -26.62 3.28
CA ILE A 131 -1.57 -25.95 2.75
C ILE A 131 -1.71 -26.24 1.25
N VAL A 132 -0.62 -26.18 0.50
CA VAL A 132 -0.63 -26.46 -0.95
C VAL A 132 -0.95 -27.93 -1.21
N GLU A 133 -0.44 -28.86 -0.39
CA GLU A 133 -0.81 -30.28 -0.45
C GLU A 133 -2.32 -30.50 -0.24
N ALA A 134 -2.93 -29.80 0.72
CA ALA A 134 -4.34 -29.95 1.05
C ALA A 134 -5.29 -29.25 0.05
N VAL A 135 -4.93 -28.07 -0.44
CA VAL A 135 -5.82 -27.21 -1.26
C VAL A 135 -5.53 -27.31 -2.75
N GLY A 136 -4.28 -27.62 -3.11
CA GLY A 136 -3.75 -27.54 -4.47
C GLY A 136 -3.09 -26.19 -4.77
N LYS A 137 -2.57 -26.06 -6.00
CA LYS A 137 -1.82 -24.87 -6.45
C LYS A 137 -2.70 -23.65 -6.75
N LYS A 138 -3.99 -23.86 -7.03
CA LYS A 138 -4.94 -22.77 -7.26
C LYS A 138 -5.40 -22.17 -5.93
N ASN A 139 -5.41 -20.84 -5.83
CA ASN A 139 -5.88 -20.06 -4.66
C ASN A 139 -5.06 -20.22 -3.35
N ASN A 140 -3.91 -20.90 -3.34
CA ASN A 140 -3.06 -21.01 -2.15
C ASN A 140 -2.57 -19.63 -1.63
N CYS A 141 -2.36 -18.67 -2.55
CA CYS A 141 -1.90 -17.33 -2.24
C CYS A 141 -2.90 -16.56 -1.36
N THR A 142 -4.18 -16.93 -1.41
CA THR A 142 -5.21 -16.37 -0.52
C THR A 142 -4.96 -16.75 0.93
N PHE A 143 -4.59 -18.02 1.20
CA PHE A 143 -4.21 -18.46 2.56
C PHE A 143 -2.95 -17.74 3.02
N CYS A 144 -1.93 -17.73 2.15
CA CYS A 144 -0.67 -17.07 2.44
C CYS A 144 -0.87 -15.59 2.80
N GLY A 145 -1.59 -14.81 1.99
CA GLY A 145 -1.79 -13.38 2.25
C GLY A 145 -2.60 -13.09 3.52
N VAL A 146 -3.65 -13.87 3.79
CA VAL A 146 -4.48 -13.71 5.00
C VAL A 146 -3.70 -14.04 6.27
N PHE A 147 -2.97 -15.16 6.27
CA PHE A 147 -2.13 -15.57 7.40
C PHE A 147 -0.94 -14.64 7.61
N ARG A 148 -0.34 -14.11 6.54
CA ARG A 148 0.78 -13.17 6.62
C ARG A 148 0.35 -11.87 7.29
N ARG A 149 -0.78 -11.30 6.85
CA ARG A 149 -1.36 -10.08 7.42
C ARG A 149 -1.61 -10.24 8.91
N GLN A 150 -2.22 -11.34 9.33
CA GLN A 150 -2.48 -11.60 10.75
C GLN A 150 -1.18 -11.88 11.55
N ALA A 151 -0.20 -12.56 10.95
CA ALA A 151 1.08 -12.84 11.58
C ALA A 151 1.89 -11.56 11.82
N LEU A 152 1.89 -10.63 10.87
CA LEU A 152 2.52 -9.31 11.03
C LEU A 152 1.89 -8.52 12.18
N ASP A 153 0.57 -8.47 12.28
CA ASP A 153 -0.08 -7.75 13.38
C ASP A 153 0.20 -8.38 14.74
N ARG A 154 0.25 -9.72 14.81
CA ARG A 154 0.63 -10.43 16.04
C ARG A 154 2.08 -10.16 16.42
N GLY A 155 2.98 -10.14 15.44
CA GLY A 155 4.38 -9.82 15.65
C GLY A 155 4.60 -8.41 16.16
N ALA A 156 3.95 -7.43 15.52
CA ALA A 156 4.00 -6.05 15.96
C ALA A 156 3.37 -5.89 17.36
N SER A 157 2.25 -6.55 17.65
CA SER A 157 1.65 -6.52 18.99
C SER A 157 2.58 -7.11 20.05
N SER A 158 3.23 -8.24 19.78
CA SER A 158 4.17 -8.89 20.72
C SER A 158 5.40 -8.03 21.05
N LEU A 159 5.74 -7.09 20.16
CA LEU A 159 6.84 -6.16 20.32
C LEU A 159 6.37 -4.78 20.80
N ASN A 160 5.08 -4.58 21.12
CA ASN A 160 4.50 -3.27 21.41
C ASN A 160 4.81 -2.22 20.34
N ILE A 161 4.62 -2.60 19.07
CA ILE A 161 4.81 -1.73 17.90
C ILE A 161 3.45 -1.18 17.48
N SER A 162 3.38 0.13 17.26
CA SER A 162 2.16 0.85 16.87
C SER A 162 2.01 1.02 15.36
N HIS A 163 3.11 0.83 14.61
CA HIS A 163 3.15 1.10 13.17
C HIS A 163 3.97 0.05 12.41
N ILE A 164 3.44 -0.46 11.30
CA ILE A 164 4.13 -1.38 10.38
C ILE A 164 4.34 -0.68 9.03
N VAL A 165 5.56 -0.67 8.52
CA VAL A 165 5.90 -0.19 7.17
C VAL A 165 6.21 -1.36 6.25
N THR A 166 5.72 -1.27 5.02
CA THR A 166 5.89 -2.33 4.01
C THR A 166 6.45 -1.78 2.70
N GLY A 167 7.22 -2.59 1.98
CA GLY A 167 7.93 -2.20 0.76
C GLY A 167 7.06 -2.13 -0.50
N HIS A 168 5.75 -1.89 -0.38
CA HIS A 168 4.88 -1.78 -1.54
C HIS A 168 5.24 -0.53 -2.35
N ASN A 169 5.64 -0.75 -3.60
CA ASN A 169 6.07 0.29 -4.52
C ASN A 169 4.91 0.83 -5.37
N ALA A 170 5.17 1.82 -6.22
CA ALA A 170 4.16 2.43 -7.08
C ALA A 170 3.55 1.41 -8.05
N ASP A 171 4.34 0.51 -8.61
CA ASP A 171 3.90 -0.56 -9.50
C ASP A 171 2.90 -1.50 -8.78
N ASP A 172 3.19 -1.92 -7.55
CA ASP A 172 2.30 -2.77 -6.74
C ASP A 172 0.94 -2.10 -6.45
N VAL A 173 0.97 -0.78 -6.19
CA VAL A 173 -0.24 0.00 -5.94
C VAL A 173 -1.05 0.14 -7.23
N ALA A 174 -0.41 0.46 -8.35
CA ALA A 174 -1.06 0.56 -9.66
C ALA A 174 -1.66 -0.78 -10.11
N GLU A 175 -0.95 -1.89 -9.91
CA GLU A 175 -1.47 -3.25 -10.14
C GLU A 175 -2.73 -3.49 -9.33
N THR A 176 -2.71 -3.12 -8.05
CA THR A 176 -3.86 -3.30 -7.15
C THR A 176 -5.06 -2.46 -7.58
N VAL A 177 -4.84 -1.20 -7.98
CA VAL A 177 -5.88 -0.32 -8.52
C VAL A 177 -6.50 -0.95 -9.76
N LEU A 178 -5.69 -1.33 -10.74
CA LEU A 178 -6.16 -1.93 -11.98
C LEU A 178 -6.94 -3.23 -11.73
N MET A 179 -6.42 -4.12 -10.88
CA MET A 179 -7.08 -5.36 -10.52
C MET A 179 -8.44 -5.13 -9.86
N ASN A 180 -8.59 -4.11 -9.02
CA ASN A 180 -9.86 -3.78 -8.37
C ASN A 180 -10.87 -3.18 -9.38
N ILE A 181 -10.41 -2.36 -10.33
CA ILE A 181 -11.23 -1.84 -11.43
C ILE A 181 -11.75 -3.00 -12.29
N LEU A 182 -10.86 -3.87 -12.75
CA LEU A 182 -11.22 -5.00 -13.63
C LEU A 182 -12.17 -6.00 -12.97
N ARG A 183 -12.17 -6.08 -11.63
CA ARG A 183 -13.10 -6.93 -10.85
C ARG A 183 -14.41 -6.23 -10.48
N GLY A 184 -14.52 -4.93 -10.72
CA GLY A 184 -15.66 -4.14 -10.25
C GLY A 184 -15.74 -4.04 -8.72
N ASP A 185 -14.65 -4.21 -7.98
CA ASP A 185 -14.63 -4.11 -6.51
C ASP A 185 -14.45 -2.65 -6.06
N VAL A 186 -15.52 -1.86 -6.27
CA VAL A 186 -15.54 -0.42 -5.99
C VAL A 186 -15.24 -0.13 -4.51
N SER A 187 -15.69 -1.01 -3.61
CA SER A 187 -15.52 -0.86 -2.16
C SER A 187 -14.05 -0.77 -1.71
N ARG A 188 -13.14 -1.36 -2.49
CA ARG A 188 -11.70 -1.40 -2.18
C ARG A 188 -10.88 -0.34 -2.90
N LEU A 189 -11.43 0.30 -3.92
CA LEU A 189 -10.70 1.30 -4.71
C LEU A 189 -10.26 2.50 -3.87
N GLY A 190 -11.14 3.00 -2.99
CA GLY A 190 -10.80 4.15 -2.13
C GLY A 190 -9.69 3.83 -1.13
N ARG A 191 -9.71 2.63 -0.55
CA ARG A 191 -8.77 2.24 0.52
C ARG A 191 -7.41 1.77 0.00
N CYS A 192 -7.32 1.28 -1.24
CA CYS A 192 -6.09 0.64 -1.72
C CYS A 192 -4.93 1.63 -1.97
N VAL A 193 -5.26 2.90 -2.18
CA VAL A 193 -4.30 4.00 -2.39
C VAL A 193 -3.98 4.80 -1.12
N GLU A 194 -4.64 4.53 0.00
CA GLU A 194 -4.28 5.17 1.27
C GLU A 194 -2.82 4.86 1.62
N ILE A 195 -2.06 5.92 1.90
CA ILE A 195 -0.66 5.78 2.29
C ILE A 195 -0.54 5.17 3.69
N THR A 196 -1.46 5.54 4.57
CA THR A 196 -1.55 5.06 5.95
C THR A 196 -2.96 4.54 6.16
N THR A 197 -3.09 3.22 6.28
CA THR A 197 -4.36 2.61 6.69
C THR A 197 -4.42 2.68 8.21
N ARG A 198 -5.30 3.53 8.73
CA ARG A 198 -5.60 3.66 10.18
C ARG A 198 -6.82 2.80 10.49
N GLY A 199 -6.78 2.06 11.60
CA GLY A 199 -7.97 1.42 12.14
C GLY A 199 -7.99 1.54 13.65
N GLU A 200 -9.14 1.89 14.22
CA GLU A 200 -9.30 2.23 15.64
C GLU A 200 -8.87 1.12 16.60
N ASP A 201 -8.90 -0.13 16.14
CA ASP A 201 -8.51 -1.35 16.87
C ASP A 201 -7.37 -2.13 16.13
N THR A 202 -6.58 -1.45 15.28
CA THR A 202 -5.52 -2.10 14.49
C THR A 202 -4.20 -1.33 14.48
N ILE A 203 -3.11 -2.07 14.27
CA ILE A 203 -1.78 -1.50 14.10
C ILE A 203 -1.75 -0.73 12.77
N ASN A 204 -1.25 0.50 12.81
CA ASN A 204 -1.19 1.36 11.63
C ASN A 204 -0.27 0.76 10.58
N ARG A 205 -0.62 0.92 9.30
CA ARG A 205 0.20 0.40 8.20
C ARG A 205 0.47 1.46 7.17
N SER A 206 1.74 1.63 6.82
CA SER A 206 2.12 2.57 5.78
C SER A 206 3.03 2.02 4.70
N LYS A 207 2.97 2.68 3.55
CA LYS A 207 3.72 2.35 2.33
C LYS A 207 4.60 3.53 1.91
N PRO A 208 5.81 3.67 2.48
CA PRO A 208 6.70 4.78 2.13
C PRO A 208 7.05 4.85 0.63
N PHE A 209 7.03 3.71 -0.07
CA PHE A 209 7.36 3.61 -1.50
C PHE A 209 6.16 3.79 -2.43
N LYS A 210 5.03 4.31 -1.94
CA LYS A 210 3.79 4.50 -2.72
C LYS A 210 4.01 5.22 -4.07
N TYR A 211 4.91 6.21 -4.13
CA TYR A 211 5.20 6.97 -5.35
C TYR A 211 6.59 6.67 -5.94
N THR A 212 7.21 5.58 -5.50
CA THR A 212 8.54 5.14 -5.89
C THR A 212 8.42 3.99 -6.89
N TYR A 213 9.06 4.13 -8.06
CA TYR A 213 9.01 3.11 -9.11
C TYR A 213 9.88 1.91 -8.75
N GLU A 214 9.45 0.71 -9.11
CA GLU A 214 10.23 -0.51 -8.91
C GLU A 214 11.62 -0.41 -9.55
N LYS A 215 11.71 0.14 -10.77
CA LYS A 215 12.99 0.33 -11.47
C LYS A 215 13.96 1.18 -10.65
N GLU A 216 13.49 2.24 -9.98
CA GLU A 216 14.37 3.06 -9.13
C GLU A 216 14.82 2.29 -7.88
N ILE A 217 13.95 1.47 -7.28
CA ILE A 217 14.31 0.61 -6.14
C ILE A 217 15.40 -0.39 -6.53
N VAL A 218 15.27 -1.03 -7.70
CA VAL A 218 16.27 -1.97 -8.23
C VAL A 218 17.61 -1.26 -8.46
N MET A 219 17.58 -0.08 -9.08
CA MET A 219 18.79 0.71 -9.32
C MET A 219 19.46 1.13 -8.01
N TYR A 220 18.67 1.56 -7.03
CA TYR A 220 19.15 1.92 -5.70
C TYR A 220 19.83 0.73 -5.01
N ALA A 221 19.18 -0.44 -4.98
CA ALA A 221 19.74 -1.66 -4.41
C ALA A 221 21.06 -2.05 -5.09
N TYR A 222 21.11 -1.97 -6.41
CA TYR A 222 22.29 -2.29 -7.21
C TYR A 222 23.47 -1.36 -6.90
N PHE A 223 23.27 -0.04 -6.95
CA PHE A 223 24.37 0.92 -6.74
C PHE A 223 24.85 0.97 -5.29
N LYS A 224 23.97 0.72 -4.32
CA LYS A 224 24.33 0.55 -2.90
C LYS A 224 24.90 -0.84 -2.58
N LYS A 225 24.86 -1.77 -3.54
CA LYS A 225 25.29 -3.18 -3.39
C LYS A 225 24.63 -3.86 -2.18
N LEU A 226 23.32 -3.64 -2.02
CA LEU A 226 22.57 -4.26 -0.93
C LEU A 226 22.44 -5.77 -1.17
N ASP A 227 22.55 -6.54 -0.09
CA ASP A 227 22.37 -7.99 -0.12
C ASP A 227 20.87 -8.31 -0.05
N TYR A 228 20.30 -8.80 -1.14
CA TYR A 228 18.90 -9.17 -1.22
C TYR A 228 18.72 -10.48 -1.98
N PHE A 229 17.66 -11.21 -1.63
CA PHE A 229 17.26 -12.43 -2.30
C PHE A 229 16.36 -12.10 -3.49
N SER A 230 16.62 -12.70 -4.66
CA SER A 230 15.98 -12.34 -5.94
C SER A 230 15.04 -13.42 -6.50
N THR A 231 14.86 -14.54 -5.81
CA THR A 231 14.07 -15.66 -6.30
C THR A 231 12.58 -15.41 -6.06
N GLU A 232 11.73 -15.72 -7.04
CA GLU A 232 10.27 -15.66 -6.89
C GLU A 232 9.74 -16.90 -6.16
N CYS A 233 8.62 -16.74 -5.45
CA CYS A 233 7.97 -17.84 -4.76
C CYS A 233 7.43 -18.88 -5.77
N ILE A 234 7.74 -20.16 -5.52
CA ILE A 234 7.34 -21.30 -6.37
C ILE A 234 5.82 -21.44 -6.58
N TYR A 235 5.01 -20.88 -5.68
CA TYR A 235 3.55 -20.90 -5.72
C TYR A 235 2.91 -19.65 -6.31
N SER A 236 3.71 -18.64 -6.67
CA SER A 236 3.28 -17.36 -7.26
C SER A 236 2.85 -17.39 -8.74
N PRO A 237 3.40 -18.24 -9.63
CA PRO A 237 3.25 -18.04 -11.09
C PRO A 237 1.82 -18.01 -11.63
N GLU A 238 0.89 -18.76 -11.05
CA GLU A 238 -0.50 -18.86 -11.55
C GLU A 238 -1.42 -17.71 -11.08
N ALA A 239 -0.89 -16.68 -10.44
CA ALA A 239 -1.74 -15.62 -9.91
C ALA A 239 -2.14 -14.58 -10.95
N TYR A 240 -3.41 -14.17 -10.88
CA TYR A 240 -4.00 -13.12 -11.72
C TYR A 240 -3.18 -11.81 -11.78
N ARG A 241 -2.45 -11.49 -10.70
CA ARG A 241 -1.60 -10.29 -10.64
C ARG A 241 -0.54 -10.25 -11.74
N GLY A 242 -0.05 -11.40 -12.21
CA GLY A 242 0.91 -11.45 -13.32
C GLY A 242 0.37 -10.82 -14.61
N PHE A 243 -0.93 -10.93 -14.87
CA PHE A 243 -1.56 -10.27 -16.02
C PHE A 243 -1.58 -8.74 -15.88
N ALA A 244 -2.02 -8.24 -14.72
CA ALA A 244 -2.06 -6.80 -14.45
C ALA A 244 -0.67 -6.17 -14.54
N ARG A 245 0.35 -6.88 -14.03
CA ARG A 245 1.77 -6.48 -14.11
C ARG A 245 2.25 -6.34 -15.54
N THR A 246 2.04 -7.35 -16.39
CA THR A 246 2.42 -7.30 -17.80
C THR A 246 1.74 -6.13 -18.51
N TYR A 247 0.45 -5.96 -18.29
CA TYR A 247 -0.32 -4.86 -18.89
C TYR A 247 0.19 -3.47 -18.47
N ILE A 248 0.49 -3.28 -17.18
CA ILE A 248 1.06 -2.01 -16.70
C ILE A 248 2.45 -1.76 -17.29
N LYS A 249 3.28 -2.79 -17.45
CA LYS A 249 4.60 -2.66 -18.10
C LYS A 249 4.47 -2.23 -19.56
N ASP A 250 3.48 -2.76 -20.29
CA ASP A 250 3.20 -2.34 -21.67
C ASP A 250 2.76 -0.87 -21.73
N LEU A 251 1.92 -0.43 -20.79
CA LEU A 251 1.51 0.97 -20.68
C LEU A 251 2.66 1.90 -20.28
N GLU A 252 3.52 1.47 -19.36
CA GLU A 252 4.71 2.21 -18.91
C GLU A 252 5.69 2.42 -20.08
N ALA A 253 5.86 1.42 -20.95
CA ALA A 253 6.71 1.51 -22.13
C ALA A 253 6.22 2.58 -23.13
N LEU A 254 4.90 2.78 -23.23
CA LEU A 254 4.30 3.83 -24.06
C LEU A 254 4.38 5.21 -23.38
N ARG A 255 4.05 5.26 -22.08
CA ARG A 255 4.02 6.50 -21.29
C ARG A 255 4.52 6.20 -19.87
N PRO A 256 5.75 6.62 -19.51
CA PRO A 256 6.32 6.32 -18.20
C PRO A 256 5.52 6.86 -17.00
N SER A 257 4.77 7.95 -17.17
CA SER A 257 3.95 8.52 -16.09
C SER A 257 2.71 7.68 -15.77
N THR A 258 2.36 6.67 -16.57
CA THR A 258 1.11 5.91 -16.43
C THR A 258 0.93 5.30 -15.04
N ILE A 259 2.00 4.80 -14.42
CA ILE A 259 1.95 4.22 -13.07
C ILE A 259 1.44 5.25 -12.05
N ILE A 260 2.02 6.45 -12.04
CA ILE A 260 1.63 7.54 -11.13
C ILE A 260 0.26 8.10 -11.52
N ASP A 261 -0.02 8.24 -12.82
CA ASP A 261 -1.31 8.72 -13.32
C ASP A 261 -2.45 7.80 -12.86
N ILE A 262 -2.25 6.47 -12.83
CA ILE A 262 -3.21 5.49 -12.27
C ILE A 262 -3.42 5.70 -10.77
N ILE A 263 -2.35 5.89 -10.01
CA ILE A 263 -2.43 6.10 -8.56
C ILE A 263 -3.18 7.41 -8.25
N HIS A 264 -2.79 8.51 -8.87
CA HIS A 264 -3.47 9.81 -8.70
C HIS A 264 -4.93 9.76 -9.16
N SER A 265 -5.23 9.02 -10.23
CA SER A 265 -6.62 8.82 -10.66
C SER A 265 -7.42 8.13 -9.55
N ALA A 266 -6.88 7.06 -8.95
CA ALA A 266 -7.55 6.35 -7.87
C ALA A 266 -7.68 7.16 -6.57
N GLU A 267 -6.76 8.06 -6.26
CA GLU A 267 -6.88 9.00 -5.14
C GLU A 267 -8.02 10.03 -5.32
N ASN A 268 -8.30 10.38 -6.57
CA ASN A 268 -9.34 11.34 -6.94
C ASN A 268 -10.68 10.69 -7.25
N ILE A 269 -10.74 9.36 -7.38
CA ILE A 269 -12.02 8.64 -7.49
C ILE A 269 -12.80 8.83 -6.19
N ARG A 270 -13.98 9.44 -6.30
CA ARG A 270 -14.95 9.54 -5.22
C ARG A 270 -15.94 8.39 -5.36
N ILE A 271 -16.06 7.60 -4.30
CA ILE A 271 -17.04 6.52 -4.21
C ILE A 271 -18.31 7.11 -3.62
N ALA A 272 -19.46 6.82 -4.23
CA ALA A 272 -20.76 7.28 -3.74
C ALA A 272 -21.00 6.82 -2.29
N ASP A 273 -21.57 7.70 -1.46
CA ASP A 273 -21.77 7.48 -0.02
C ASP A 273 -22.59 6.21 0.28
N VAL A 274 -23.55 5.89 -0.59
CA VAL A 274 -24.35 4.65 -0.53
C VAL A 274 -23.49 3.39 -0.48
N VAL A 275 -22.33 3.39 -1.16
CA VAL A 275 -21.39 2.25 -1.15
C VAL A 275 -20.53 2.27 0.11
N GLN A 276 -20.26 3.44 0.68
CA GLN A 276 -19.55 3.57 1.96
C GLN A 276 -20.41 3.09 3.13
N ASP A 277 -21.69 3.44 3.15
CA ASP A 277 -22.65 3.04 4.20
C ASP A 277 -23.00 1.54 4.12
N ALA A 278 -22.88 0.94 2.94
CA ALA A 278 -23.04 -0.49 2.73
C ALA A 278 -21.84 -1.33 3.23
N LEU A 279 -20.74 -0.70 3.67
CA LEU A 279 -19.58 -1.44 4.17
C LEU A 279 -19.90 -2.06 5.54
N PRO A 280 -19.61 -3.36 5.72
CA PRO A 280 -19.93 -4.04 6.96
C PRO A 280 -19.12 -3.46 8.13
N LYS A 281 -19.84 -3.16 9.22
CA LYS A 281 -19.27 -2.62 10.47
C LYS A 281 -18.16 -3.52 10.98
N GLN A 282 -17.10 -2.89 11.49
CA GLN A 282 -15.99 -3.63 12.11
C GLN A 282 -16.44 -4.20 13.46
N GLN A 283 -16.08 -5.45 13.71
CA GLN A 283 -16.35 -6.18 14.94
C GLN A 283 -15.15 -7.06 15.31
N LYS A 284 -15.16 -7.66 16.51
CA LYS A 284 -14.11 -8.58 16.96
C LYS A 284 -14.52 -10.01 16.68
N CYS A 285 -13.59 -10.78 16.10
CA CYS A 285 -13.76 -12.21 15.85
C CYS A 285 -14.01 -12.95 17.16
N GLN A 286 -15.09 -13.71 17.24
CA GLN A 286 -15.46 -14.44 18.46
C GLN A 286 -14.43 -15.51 18.86
N ARG A 287 -13.67 -16.04 17.91
CA ARG A 287 -12.70 -17.12 18.13
C ARG A 287 -11.32 -16.66 18.54
N CYS A 288 -10.82 -15.57 17.95
CA CYS A 288 -9.44 -15.12 18.18
C CYS A 288 -9.32 -13.66 18.60
N GLY A 289 -10.43 -12.95 18.76
CA GLY A 289 -10.47 -11.53 19.15
C GLY A 289 -9.96 -10.55 18.09
N TYR A 290 -9.48 -11.04 16.95
CA TYR A 290 -8.94 -10.22 15.85
C TYR A 290 -10.05 -9.47 15.11
N ILE A 291 -9.74 -8.30 14.54
CA ILE A 291 -10.73 -7.50 13.83
C ILE A 291 -11.30 -8.23 12.61
N SER A 292 -12.61 -8.13 12.42
CA SER A 292 -13.30 -8.71 11.28
C SER A 292 -14.60 -7.98 11.00
N SER A 293 -15.07 -8.06 9.76
CA SER A 293 -16.43 -7.63 9.40
C SER A 293 -17.47 -8.72 9.65
N ASN A 294 -17.06 -9.96 9.91
CA ASN A 294 -17.93 -11.11 10.18
C ASN A 294 -17.69 -11.63 11.61
N GLU A 295 -18.57 -12.52 12.10
CA GLU A 295 -18.42 -13.19 13.41
C GLU A 295 -17.07 -13.91 13.56
N LEU A 296 -16.62 -14.55 12.48
CA LEU A 296 -15.31 -15.20 12.39
C LEU A 296 -14.44 -14.49 11.35
N CYS A 297 -13.19 -14.20 11.72
CA CYS A 297 -12.22 -13.66 10.79
C CYS A 297 -11.86 -14.66 9.69
N LYS A 298 -11.47 -14.16 8.52
CA LYS A 298 -11.14 -15.01 7.35
C LYS A 298 -10.05 -16.03 7.68
N ALA A 299 -9.07 -15.68 8.52
CA ALA A 299 -8.04 -16.62 8.96
C ALA A 299 -8.63 -17.80 9.75
N CYS A 300 -9.55 -17.56 10.69
CA CYS A 300 -10.23 -18.62 11.44
C CYS A 300 -11.06 -19.53 10.52
N VAL A 301 -11.77 -18.95 9.54
CA VAL A 301 -12.57 -19.70 8.57
C VAL A 301 -11.67 -20.57 7.68
N LEU A 302 -10.56 -20.03 7.19
CA LEU A 302 -9.61 -20.77 6.36
C LEU A 302 -8.93 -21.90 7.15
N LEU A 303 -8.54 -21.65 8.40
CA LEU A 303 -7.94 -22.65 9.27
C LEU A 303 -8.94 -23.79 9.57
N GLN A 304 -10.19 -23.46 9.89
CA GLN A 304 -11.24 -24.45 10.09
C GLN A 304 -11.48 -25.29 8.82
N GLY A 305 -11.44 -24.66 7.65
CA GLY A 305 -11.53 -25.37 6.37
C GLY A 305 -10.39 -26.34 6.13
N LEU A 306 -9.16 -25.99 6.53
CA LEU A 306 -8.00 -26.89 6.45
C LEU A 306 -8.14 -28.08 7.40
N GLU A 307 -8.55 -27.85 8.64
CA GLU A 307 -8.70 -28.91 9.66
C GLU A 307 -9.87 -29.87 9.36
N LYS A 308 -10.96 -29.37 8.77
CA LYS A 308 -12.12 -30.19 8.37
C LYS A 308 -11.96 -30.84 6.97
N GLY A 309 -10.84 -30.61 6.27
CA GLY A 309 -10.65 -31.08 4.89
C GLY A 309 -11.57 -30.43 3.85
N THR A 310 -12.28 -29.36 4.20
CA THR A 310 -13.22 -28.62 3.33
C THR A 310 -12.63 -27.31 2.79
N ALA A 311 -11.30 -27.21 2.73
CA ALA A 311 -10.58 -25.98 2.43
C ALA A 311 -10.99 -25.29 1.11
N LYS A 312 -11.44 -26.06 0.11
CA LYS A 312 -11.98 -25.51 -1.15
C LYS A 312 -13.28 -24.70 -0.96
N MET A 313 -14.12 -25.08 0.01
CA MET A 313 -15.37 -24.37 0.33
C MET A 313 -15.14 -23.07 1.11
N ALA A 314 -14.05 -23.00 1.88
CA ALA A 314 -13.71 -21.84 2.72
C ALA A 314 -13.27 -20.59 1.95
N ILE A 315 -13.03 -20.72 0.64
CA ILE A 315 -12.47 -19.68 -0.21
C ILE A 315 -13.55 -18.73 -0.79
N GLY A 316 -14.79 -19.20 -1.00
CA GLY A 316 -15.89 -18.46 -1.67
C GLY A 316 -16.86 -17.68 -0.77
N SER A 317 -17.79 -16.93 -1.37
CA SER A 317 -18.84 -16.13 -0.69
C SER A 317 -19.87 -16.97 0.08
N LYS A 318 -20.04 -18.26 -0.31
CA LYS A 318 -20.84 -19.26 0.41
C LYS A 318 -20.22 -19.71 1.76
N ALA A 319 -19.02 -19.23 2.10
CA ALA A 319 -18.42 -19.45 3.42
C ALA A 319 -19.22 -18.83 4.59
N LYS A 320 -20.25 -18.02 4.31
CA LYS A 320 -21.21 -17.52 5.33
C LYS A 320 -22.01 -18.64 6.01
N HIS A 321 -22.07 -19.85 5.45
CA HIS A 321 -22.87 -20.97 5.96
C HIS A 321 -22.04 -22.19 6.44
N ILE A 322 -20.71 -22.07 6.60
CA ILE A 322 -19.95 -23.15 7.26
C ILE A 322 -20.39 -23.19 8.72
N SER A 323 -20.97 -24.32 9.12
CA SER A 323 -21.70 -24.49 10.37
C SER A 323 -20.92 -24.01 11.60
N GLN A 324 -21.67 -23.35 12.48
CA GLN A 324 -21.29 -22.77 13.78
C GLN A 324 -20.87 -23.81 14.84
N ASP A 325 -20.54 -25.03 14.43
CA ASP A 325 -20.10 -26.07 15.34
C ASP A 325 -18.64 -25.82 15.73
N VAL A 326 -18.48 -25.09 16.83
CA VAL A 326 -17.24 -24.97 17.59
C VAL A 326 -17.00 -26.32 18.26
N SER A 327 -16.44 -27.29 17.53
CA SER A 327 -15.93 -28.49 18.18
C SER A 327 -14.71 -28.11 19.02
N SER A 328 -14.70 -28.55 20.28
CA SER A 328 -13.63 -28.33 21.26
C SER A 328 -12.25 -28.82 20.81
N ASP A 329 -12.21 -29.68 19.79
CA ASP A 329 -11.00 -30.34 19.28
C ASP A 329 -10.31 -29.61 18.11
N THR A 330 -10.86 -28.48 17.66
CA THR A 330 -10.27 -27.68 16.56
C THR A 330 -9.15 -26.78 17.10
N ARG A 331 -7.94 -26.78 16.50
CA ARG A 331 -6.84 -25.90 16.98
C ARG A 331 -7.27 -24.44 16.90
N THR A 332 -7.20 -23.71 18.00
CA THR A 332 -7.61 -22.31 18.06
C THR A 332 -6.41 -21.39 17.87
N ILE A 333 -6.57 -20.38 17.01
CA ILE A 333 -5.57 -19.30 16.89
C ILE A 333 -5.56 -18.55 18.23
N PRO A 334 -4.39 -18.29 18.86
CA PRO A 334 -4.32 -17.60 20.13
C PRO A 334 -5.09 -16.28 20.14
N MET A 335 -5.67 -15.91 21.29
CA MET A 335 -6.37 -14.63 21.42
C MET A 335 -5.44 -13.46 21.12
N PHE A 336 -5.88 -12.59 20.21
CA PHE A 336 -5.17 -11.36 19.86
C PHE A 336 -5.30 -10.37 21.02
N LYS A 337 -4.17 -9.99 21.60
CA LYS A 337 -4.09 -8.92 22.60
C LYS A 337 -3.46 -7.71 21.91
N MET A 338 -4.11 -6.55 21.98
CA MET A 338 -3.53 -5.27 21.57
C MET A 338 -2.46 -4.81 22.58
N PRO A 339 -1.47 -4.02 22.15
CA PRO A 339 -0.50 -3.43 23.07
C PRO A 339 -1.19 -2.34 23.94
N GLU A 340 -0.95 -2.37 25.25
CA GLU A 340 -1.64 -1.54 26.26
C GLU A 340 -1.47 -0.02 26.04
N GLN A 341 -0.46 0.41 25.28
CA GLN A 341 -0.12 1.83 25.06
C GLN A 341 -1.13 2.61 24.20
N GLN A 342 -2.05 1.96 23.48
CA GLN A 342 -3.10 2.66 22.72
C GLN A 342 -4.37 2.93 23.53
N GLN A 343 -4.54 2.35 24.73
CA GLN A 343 -5.73 2.60 25.55
C GLN A 343 -5.65 3.88 26.40
N GLN A 344 -4.47 4.50 26.54
CA GLN A 344 -4.28 5.73 27.31
C GLN A 344 -4.27 7.03 26.49
N GLN A 345 -4.38 6.97 25.16
CA GLN A 345 -4.72 8.15 24.35
C GLN A 345 -6.23 8.28 24.23
N LYS A 346 -6.92 8.46 25.36
CA LYS A 346 -8.29 8.95 25.39
C LYS A 346 -8.38 10.20 26.26
N GLN A 347 -9.00 11.20 25.65
CA GLN A 347 -9.53 12.43 26.24
C GLN A 347 -8.50 13.51 26.58
N GLN A 348 -8.11 14.28 25.56
CA GLN A 348 -8.14 15.72 25.73
C GLN A 348 -9.50 16.20 25.21
N PRO A 349 -10.26 17.01 25.97
CA PRO A 349 -11.37 17.73 25.38
C PRO A 349 -10.76 18.65 24.32
N VAL A 350 -11.13 18.44 23.07
CA VAL A 350 -10.92 19.46 22.05
C VAL A 350 -11.82 20.61 22.49
N GLU A 351 -11.21 21.68 22.99
CA GLU A 351 -11.92 22.93 23.20
C GLU A 351 -12.50 23.35 21.84
N ASP A 352 -13.82 23.29 21.81
CA ASP A 352 -14.69 23.65 20.71
C ASP A 352 -14.50 25.12 20.37
N MET A 353 -13.83 25.41 19.26
CA MET A 353 -13.95 26.65 18.50
C MET A 353 -13.43 26.43 17.08
N SER A 354 -14.35 26.33 16.11
CA SER A 354 -14.36 27.10 14.85
C SER A 354 -14.96 26.32 13.67
N ASN A 355 -16.29 26.27 13.55
CA ASN A 355 -17.00 25.93 12.30
C ASN A 355 -16.94 27.10 11.30
N ARG A 356 -15.73 27.52 10.90
CA ARG A 356 -15.53 28.60 9.90
C ARG A 356 -14.44 28.23 8.92
N ILE A 357 -14.79 28.08 7.64
CA ILE A 357 -13.83 27.92 6.54
C ILE A 357 -14.00 29.11 5.59
N GLY A 358 -13.15 30.12 5.72
CA GLY A 358 -13.21 31.33 4.90
C GLY A 358 -14.47 32.17 5.16
N SER A 359 -15.24 32.45 4.12
CA SER A 359 -16.49 33.25 4.16
C SER A 359 -17.77 32.41 4.31
N LEU A 360 -17.63 31.09 4.40
CA LEU A 360 -18.77 30.16 4.42
C LEU A 360 -19.07 29.74 5.85
N LEU A 361 -20.35 29.90 6.23
CA LEU A 361 -20.90 29.50 7.51
C LEU A 361 -21.52 28.11 7.38
N PHE A 362 -21.25 27.21 8.32
CA PHE A 362 -21.79 25.85 8.31
C PHE A 362 -22.56 25.59 9.60
N CYS A 363 -23.72 24.96 9.48
CA CYS A 363 -24.55 24.58 10.60
C CYS A 363 -23.81 23.59 11.50
N GLU A 364 -23.72 23.87 12.81
CA GLU A 364 -22.99 23.00 13.74
C GLU A 364 -23.63 21.62 13.91
N ARG A 365 -24.93 21.50 13.60
CA ARG A 365 -25.68 20.26 13.78
C ARG A 365 -25.64 19.34 12.58
N CYS A 366 -25.69 19.86 11.36
CA CYS A 366 -25.79 19.04 10.15
C CYS A 366 -24.74 19.34 9.08
N GLY A 367 -23.88 20.36 9.28
CA GLY A 367 -22.85 20.75 8.31
C GLY A 367 -23.38 21.37 7.02
N SER A 368 -24.68 21.70 6.94
CA SER A 368 -25.26 22.41 5.79
C SER A 368 -24.77 23.86 5.74
N LEU A 369 -24.65 24.41 4.54
CA LEU A 369 -24.21 25.79 4.33
C LEU A 369 -25.31 26.75 4.82
N LEU A 370 -24.95 27.65 5.72
CA LEU A 370 -25.83 28.70 6.22
C LEU A 370 -25.76 29.93 5.32
N ASN A 371 -26.92 30.53 5.04
CA ASN A 371 -26.98 31.81 4.35
C ASN A 371 -26.56 32.93 5.33
N PRO A 372 -25.64 33.84 4.93
CA PRO A 372 -25.31 34.99 5.77
C PRO A 372 -26.55 35.86 5.99
N PRO A 373 -26.73 36.42 7.20
CA PRO A 373 -27.91 37.22 7.52
C PRO A 373 -27.87 38.51 6.70
N ALA A 374 -28.97 38.84 6.03
CA ALA A 374 -29.09 40.07 5.25
C ALA A 374 -29.40 41.28 6.16
N ASP A 375 -30.23 41.10 7.20
CA ASP A 375 -30.60 42.13 8.21
C ASP A 375 -31.23 41.51 9.49
N ASP A 376 -31.16 40.19 9.70
CA ASP A 376 -31.79 39.49 10.84
C ASP A 376 -30.74 39.02 11.88
N ASP A 377 -31.02 39.23 13.17
CA ASP A 377 -30.18 38.83 14.31
C ASP A 377 -30.11 37.29 14.51
N GLN A 378 -30.73 36.50 13.64
CA GLN A 378 -30.82 35.03 13.76
C GLN A 378 -30.64 34.35 12.39
N ILE A 379 -29.82 33.30 12.36
CA ILE A 379 -29.56 32.46 11.19
C ILE A 379 -30.22 31.10 11.43
N SER A 380 -31.15 30.71 10.57
CA SER A 380 -31.80 29.40 10.64
C SER A 380 -31.24 28.44 9.58
N CYS A 381 -30.91 27.21 9.98
CA CYS A 381 -30.59 26.14 9.05
C CYS A 381 -31.85 25.58 8.38
N GLU A 382 -31.94 25.66 7.05
CA GLU A 382 -33.09 25.17 6.28
C GLU A 382 -33.28 23.64 6.35
N GLU A 383 -32.21 22.89 6.58
CA GLU A 383 -32.23 21.41 6.61
C GLU A 383 -32.63 20.84 7.97
N CYS A 384 -32.13 21.42 9.08
CA CYS A 384 -32.34 20.86 10.42
C CYS A 384 -33.08 21.77 11.39
N GLY A 385 -33.42 23.00 10.97
CA GLY A 385 -34.19 23.96 11.75
C GLY A 385 -33.46 24.56 12.95
N LEU A 386 -32.14 24.35 13.08
CA LEU A 386 -31.34 24.98 14.13
C LEU A 386 -31.30 26.50 13.90
N VAL A 387 -31.55 27.27 14.96
CA VAL A 387 -31.49 28.74 14.93
C VAL A 387 -30.28 29.20 15.75
N GLU A 388 -29.38 29.91 15.10
CA GLU A 388 -28.15 30.46 15.68
C GLU A 388 -28.22 32.00 15.73
N ASN A 389 -27.47 32.62 16.63
CA ASN A 389 -27.45 34.07 16.80
C ASN A 389 -26.53 34.73 15.76
N GLY A 390 -27.08 35.60 14.91
CA GLY A 390 -26.41 36.32 13.83
C GLY A 390 -25.35 37.32 14.28
N ALA A 391 -25.43 37.83 15.52
CA ALA A 391 -24.49 38.80 16.08
C ALA A 391 -23.05 38.26 16.16
N ALA A 392 -22.86 36.94 16.16
CA ALA A 392 -21.53 36.31 16.13
C ALA A 392 -20.77 36.51 14.79
N TYR A 393 -21.45 37.06 13.77
CA TYR A 393 -20.98 37.13 12.39
C TYR A 393 -21.00 38.55 11.76
N GLU A 394 -21.49 39.57 12.47
CA GLU A 394 -21.72 40.93 11.95
C GLU A 394 -20.46 41.74 11.56
N ASN A 395 -19.26 41.34 12.00
CA ASN A 395 -18.03 42.13 11.79
C ASN A 395 -17.06 41.55 10.71
N LEU A 396 -17.56 40.76 9.76
CA LEU A 396 -16.72 40.10 8.75
C LEU A 396 -16.73 40.84 7.41
N ASN A 397 -15.67 41.59 7.13
CA ASN A 397 -15.47 42.21 5.82
C ASN A 397 -14.80 41.19 4.87
N ILE A 398 -15.53 40.72 3.85
CA ILE A 398 -15.06 39.67 2.92
C ILE A 398 -14.72 40.32 1.58
N GLU A 399 -13.43 40.45 1.25
CA GLU A 399 -12.98 40.75 -0.11
C GLU A 399 -12.66 39.43 -0.85
N THR A 400 -13.45 39.11 -1.89
CA THR A 400 -13.14 38.02 -2.81
C THR A 400 -12.52 38.55 -4.12
N ARG A 401 -11.37 37.97 -4.53
CA ARG A 401 -10.76 38.22 -5.84
C ARG A 401 -10.57 36.90 -6.58
N SER A 402 -11.10 36.82 -7.79
CA SER A 402 -10.89 35.69 -8.69
C SER A 402 -9.72 35.97 -9.66
N HIS A 403 -8.91 34.95 -9.93
CA HIS A 403 -7.81 35.04 -10.89
C HIS A 403 -8.39 35.07 -12.33
N PRO A 404 -7.81 35.81 -13.29
CA PRO A 404 -8.32 35.92 -14.67
C PRO A 404 -8.52 34.58 -15.41
N ASN A 405 -7.86 33.52 -14.94
CA ASN A 405 -7.92 32.17 -15.50
C ASN A 405 -8.86 31.22 -14.74
N ALA A 406 -9.63 31.70 -13.76
CA ALA A 406 -10.56 30.86 -13.00
C ALA A 406 -11.71 30.31 -13.87
N PHE A 407 -11.96 30.91 -15.05
CA PHE A 407 -13.00 30.48 -15.98
C PHE A 407 -12.44 30.43 -17.42
N PRO A 408 -11.68 29.38 -17.80
CA PRO A 408 -11.19 29.24 -19.16
C PRO A 408 -12.35 28.98 -20.14
N SER A 409 -12.36 29.70 -21.26
CA SER A 409 -13.42 29.60 -22.27
C SER A 409 -13.37 28.27 -23.04
N SER A 410 -14.53 27.82 -23.52
CA SER A 410 -14.71 26.56 -24.29
C SER A 410 -13.86 26.46 -25.56
N LEU A 411 -13.32 27.58 -26.06
CA LEU A 411 -12.41 27.67 -27.20
C LEU A 411 -10.96 27.26 -26.85
N HIS A 412 -10.52 27.38 -25.59
CA HIS A 412 -9.18 26.98 -25.16
C HIS A 412 -9.04 25.46 -24.95
N LEU A 413 -10.13 24.77 -24.57
CA LEU A 413 -10.18 23.31 -24.40
C LEU A 413 -10.09 22.54 -25.73
N LYS A 414 -10.44 23.16 -26.86
CA LYS A 414 -10.41 22.51 -28.18
C LYS A 414 -9.02 22.52 -28.87
N LYS A 415 -8.03 23.23 -28.32
CA LYS A 415 -6.67 23.29 -28.89
C LYS A 415 -5.71 22.19 -28.40
N SER A 416 -6.07 21.42 -27.37
CA SER A 416 -5.22 20.35 -26.81
C SER A 416 -5.47 18.96 -27.38
N LEU A 417 -6.39 18.82 -28.35
CA LEU A 417 -6.84 17.53 -28.91
C LEU A 417 -6.24 17.18 -30.28
N VAL A 418 -5.13 17.80 -30.65
CA VAL A 418 -4.38 17.39 -31.85
C VAL A 418 -2.99 17.01 -31.38
N VAL A 419 -2.64 15.73 -31.50
CA VAL A 419 -1.31 15.24 -31.92
C VAL A 419 -1.27 13.70 -31.87
N ASN A 420 -0.97 13.16 -33.06
CA ASN A 420 -0.23 11.93 -33.38
C ASN A 420 -0.96 10.59 -33.46
N THR A 421 -1.32 10.30 -34.70
CA THR A 421 -1.37 8.98 -35.34
C THR A 421 -0.14 8.12 -35.05
N ILE A 422 -0.45 6.84 -34.89
CA ILE A 422 0.39 5.70 -34.49
C ILE A 422 1.40 5.36 -35.60
N ALA A 423 2.65 5.07 -35.20
CA ALA A 423 3.59 4.30 -35.99
C ALA A 423 4.01 3.07 -35.15
N ASP A 424 3.76 1.89 -35.72
CA ASP A 424 3.96 0.58 -35.11
C ASP A 424 5.43 0.25 -34.83
N GLY A 425 5.67 -0.40 -33.68
CA GLY A 425 6.89 -1.17 -33.44
C GLY A 425 7.86 -0.59 -32.40
N ALA A 426 7.44 -0.51 -31.12
CA ALA A 426 8.39 -0.32 -30.01
C ALA A 426 8.41 -1.57 -29.12
N LYS A 427 9.48 -2.37 -29.25
CA LYS A 427 9.82 -3.42 -28.29
C LYS A 427 10.08 -2.79 -26.92
N ALA A 428 9.58 -3.43 -25.86
CA ALA A 428 9.75 -3.00 -24.48
C ALA A 428 11.23 -2.73 -24.13
N ALA A 429 11.56 -1.48 -23.83
CA ALA A 429 12.90 -1.06 -23.43
C ALA A 429 13.08 -1.24 -21.91
N GLY A 430 13.99 -2.14 -21.52
CA GLY A 430 14.45 -2.27 -20.13
C GLY A 430 15.26 -1.04 -19.68
N ALA A 431 15.57 -0.96 -18.38
CA ALA A 431 16.45 0.10 -17.88
C ALA A 431 17.87 -0.11 -18.42
N GLU A 432 18.39 0.85 -19.19
CA GLU A 432 19.75 0.84 -19.74
C GLU A 432 20.73 1.54 -18.79
N ILE A 433 21.84 0.88 -18.46
CA ILE A 433 22.99 1.51 -17.80
C ILE A 433 24.24 1.49 -18.70
N ASP A 434 25.03 2.54 -18.64
CA ASP A 434 26.35 2.65 -19.31
C ASP A 434 27.45 2.00 -18.44
N GLU A 435 27.30 0.73 -18.07
CA GLU A 435 28.37 -0.10 -17.51
C GLU A 435 28.47 -1.43 -18.27
N LYS A 436 29.69 -1.94 -18.42
CA LYS A 436 29.93 -3.20 -19.12
C LYS A 436 29.27 -4.36 -18.38
N CYS A 437 28.45 -5.15 -19.08
CA CYS A 437 27.86 -6.35 -18.52
C CYS A 437 28.98 -7.32 -18.06
N PRO A 438 29.00 -7.77 -16.78
CA PRO A 438 30.06 -8.65 -16.29
C PRO A 438 30.05 -10.05 -16.93
N SER A 439 28.93 -10.47 -17.53
CA SER A 439 28.78 -11.77 -18.16
C SER A 439 29.11 -11.76 -19.67
N CYS A 440 28.59 -10.79 -20.43
CA CYS A 440 28.76 -10.74 -21.90
C CYS A 440 29.66 -9.60 -22.41
N ARG A 441 30.20 -8.75 -21.52
CA ARG A 441 31.12 -7.63 -21.82
C ARG A 441 30.61 -6.57 -22.79
N HIS A 442 29.31 -6.52 -23.06
CA HIS A 442 28.70 -5.47 -23.86
C HIS A 442 28.67 -4.14 -23.07
N ASP A 443 28.91 -3.01 -23.75
CA ASP A 443 29.09 -1.68 -23.14
C ASP A 443 27.84 -1.11 -22.47
N LYS A 444 26.67 -1.70 -22.74
CA LYS A 444 25.39 -1.36 -22.12
C LYS A 444 24.76 -2.61 -21.53
N ALA A 445 24.31 -2.52 -20.28
CA ALA A 445 23.54 -3.57 -19.63
C ALA A 445 22.06 -3.15 -19.55
N THR A 446 21.18 -4.00 -20.05
CA THR A 446 19.72 -3.87 -19.95
C THR A 446 19.22 -4.77 -18.84
N PHE A 447 18.54 -4.23 -17.84
CA PHE A 447 17.91 -5.03 -16.79
C PHE A 447 16.43 -5.25 -17.09
N GLN A 448 15.99 -6.50 -16.91
CA GLN A 448 14.59 -6.86 -16.85
C GLN A 448 14.19 -6.97 -15.37
N THR A 449 13.17 -6.23 -14.95
CA THR A 449 12.71 -6.26 -13.56
C THR A 449 11.92 -7.53 -13.27
N LEU A 450 12.41 -8.32 -12.32
CA LEU A 450 11.71 -9.45 -11.70
C LEU A 450 11.10 -8.97 -10.37
N GLN A 451 9.78 -9.04 -10.27
CA GLN A 451 9.02 -8.42 -9.18
C GLN A 451 8.65 -9.46 -8.12
N LEU A 452 9.34 -9.36 -7.00
CA LEU A 452 9.11 -10.14 -5.79
C LEU A 452 7.87 -9.64 -5.06
N ARG A 453 7.11 -10.57 -4.48
CA ARG A 453 5.90 -10.24 -3.72
C ARG A 453 6.23 -9.62 -2.37
N SER A 454 5.49 -8.58 -2.02
CA SER A 454 5.64 -7.84 -0.76
C SER A 454 5.00 -8.56 0.44
N ALA A 455 5.45 -8.18 1.65
CA ALA A 455 5.07 -8.82 2.90
C ALA A 455 3.59 -8.62 3.33
N ASP A 456 2.79 -7.79 2.65
CA ASP A 456 1.39 -7.53 3.08
C ASP A 456 0.34 -7.64 1.95
N GLU A 457 0.55 -8.58 1.03
CA GLU A 457 -0.36 -8.84 -0.10
C GLU A 457 -1.64 -9.61 0.27
N GLY A 458 -2.25 -9.30 1.41
CA GLY A 458 -3.45 -9.97 1.93
C GLY A 458 -4.78 -9.51 1.33
N CYS A 459 -4.84 -9.05 0.07
CA CYS A 459 -6.08 -8.59 -0.54
C CYS A 459 -6.44 -9.38 -1.81
N VAL A 460 -6.78 -10.67 -1.64
CA VAL A 460 -7.43 -11.46 -2.69
C VAL A 460 -8.60 -12.21 -2.07
N GLN A 461 -9.82 -11.83 -2.43
CA GLN A 461 -10.93 -12.79 -2.44
C GLN A 461 -10.79 -13.57 -3.74
N ALA A 462 -10.94 -14.88 -3.66
CA ALA A 462 -10.88 -15.74 -4.83
C ALA A 462 -11.93 -15.34 -5.87
N ALA A 463 -11.47 -15.16 -7.09
CA ALA A 463 -12.34 -15.12 -8.25
C ALA A 463 -12.93 -16.53 -8.44
N LEU A 464 -14.25 -16.63 -8.40
CA LEU A 464 -14.96 -17.75 -9.02
C LEU A 464 -14.97 -17.46 -10.52
N GLY A 465 -14.35 -18.33 -11.31
CA GLY A 465 -14.80 -18.55 -12.67
C GLY A 465 -15.98 -19.50 -12.56
N ASP A 466 -17.18 -19.01 -12.83
CA ASP A 466 -18.32 -19.89 -13.09
C ASP A 466 -18.05 -20.57 -14.43
N ASP A 467 -18.05 -21.90 -14.38
CA ASP A 467 -18.08 -22.79 -15.54
C ASP A 467 -19.41 -22.65 -16.30
N GLU A 468 -19.35 -23.04 -17.58
CA GLU A 468 -20.46 -23.33 -18.51
C GLU A 468 -21.08 -22.17 -19.31
N ARG A 469 -20.56 -21.99 -20.52
CA ARG A 469 -21.35 -22.30 -21.71
C ARG A 469 -20.48 -22.75 -22.88
N ARG A 470 -20.45 -24.08 -23.08
CA ARG A 470 -20.23 -24.68 -24.40
C ARG A 470 -21.16 -24.01 -25.39
N LEU A 471 -20.63 -23.57 -26.53
CA LEU A 471 -21.31 -23.68 -27.80
C LEU A 471 -20.26 -24.02 -28.85
N HIS A 472 -20.29 -25.29 -29.25
CA HIS A 472 -19.80 -25.74 -30.54
C HIS A 472 -20.58 -25.01 -31.63
N SER A 473 -19.85 -24.39 -32.56
CA SER A 473 -20.03 -24.46 -34.02
C SER A 473 -19.06 -23.50 -34.68
#